data_AF-A0A5M3XDH8-F1
#
_entry.id   AF-A0A5M3XDH8-F1
#
_cell.length_a   1.000
_cell.length_b   1.000
_cell.length_c   1.000
_cell.angle_alpha   90.00
_cell.angle_beta   90.00
_cell.angle_gamma   90.00
#
_symmetry.space_group_name_H-M   'P 1'
#
loop_
_entity.id
_entity.type
_entity.pdbx_description
1 polymer ?
#
loop_
_entity_poly.entity_id
_entity_poly.type
_entity_poly.pdbx_seq_one_letter_code
_entity_poly.pdbx_strand_id
1 'polypeptide(L)'
;MPKVSPRAEKIFGRVPTAVNLVGSALLITQVVVGISLAVGSDEPDPVALIPPPPTMNVVPTPEVVAATPVEPPSPSPTPTMEVKRIPEGEIVRLKRFAGAGSPVIGQVKDKKARLTFVELGAPWGRSQSLGTGPIVDGTYSKRQTFVTEEYGPALDRQWWADIDSQRHTAELAPGESLYDIAAATLDYKQSRSFPSGTVGVDLASQPIKNGWVIVRQMRMPESDAGRKSRIELSAVAALNTGTARPGILWITIPDTHKRLWPDINRVIASVRALRP
;
A
#
# COMPACT_ATOMS: atom_id res chain seq x y z
N MET A 1 -15.19 -2.56 1.16
CA MET A 1 -13.91 -1.83 1.00
C MET A 1 -14.14 -0.36 1.36
N PRO A 2 -13.25 0.31 2.11
CA PRO A 2 -13.38 1.73 2.34
C PRO A 2 -13.39 2.49 1.01
N LYS A 3 -14.34 3.40 0.81
CA LYS A 3 -14.39 4.26 -0.37
C LYS A 3 -13.18 5.19 -0.33
N VAL A 4 -12.35 5.12 -1.37
CA VAL A 4 -11.35 6.15 -1.67
C VAL A 4 -12.07 7.49 -1.92
N SER A 5 -11.39 8.63 -1.76
CA SER A 5 -11.99 9.91 -2.14
C SER A 5 -12.38 9.90 -3.62
N PRO A 6 -13.42 10.63 -4.06
CA PRO A 6 -13.79 10.69 -5.48
C PRO A 6 -12.62 11.08 -6.40
N ARG A 7 -11.67 11.89 -5.89
CA ARG A 7 -10.43 12.22 -6.61
C ARG A 7 -9.49 11.02 -6.75
N ALA A 8 -9.27 10.28 -5.66
CA ALA A 8 -8.47 9.06 -5.72
C ALA A 8 -9.14 7.96 -6.55
N GLU A 9 -10.47 7.86 -6.52
CA GLU A 9 -11.25 6.97 -7.38
C GLU A 9 -11.09 7.33 -8.86
N LYS A 10 -11.18 8.62 -9.20
CA LYS A 10 -10.94 9.11 -10.56
C LYS A 10 -9.51 8.80 -11.05
N ILE A 11 -8.52 8.95 -10.18
CA ILE A 11 -7.10 8.84 -10.53
C ILE A 11 -6.61 7.39 -10.55
N PHE A 12 -7.01 6.57 -9.58
CA PHE A 12 -6.54 5.18 -9.42
C PHE A 12 -7.58 4.13 -9.83
N GLY A 13 -8.87 4.48 -9.92
CA GLY A 13 -9.95 3.58 -10.35
C GLY A 13 -9.97 3.31 -11.87
N ARG A 14 -9.09 3.96 -12.64
CA ARG A 14 -8.86 3.65 -14.07
C ARG A 14 -8.09 2.34 -14.30
N VAL A 15 -7.60 1.69 -13.25
CA VAL A 15 -6.91 0.40 -13.30
C VAL A 15 -7.91 -0.71 -12.90
N PRO A 16 -8.05 -1.81 -13.66
CA PRO A 16 -8.98 -2.89 -13.33
C PRO A 16 -8.77 -3.41 -11.91
N THR A 17 -9.84 -3.47 -11.14
CA THR A 17 -9.90 -3.74 -9.69
C THR A 17 -9.33 -5.11 -9.28
N ALA A 18 -9.12 -6.02 -10.25
CA ALA A 18 -8.68 -7.39 -10.04
C ALA A 18 -7.24 -7.55 -9.50
N VAL A 19 -6.40 -6.51 -9.56
CA VAL A 19 -4.96 -6.62 -9.17
C VAL A 19 -4.71 -6.27 -7.69
N ASN A 20 -5.68 -5.70 -6.96
CA ASN A 20 -5.45 -5.15 -5.61
C ASN A 20 -5.88 -6.05 -4.44
N LEU A 21 -5.92 -7.36 -4.63
CA LEU A 21 -6.40 -8.35 -3.65
C LEU A 21 -5.28 -9.28 -3.16
N VAL A 22 -4.13 -8.72 -2.75
CA VAL A 22 -3.05 -9.52 -2.12
C VAL A 22 -2.42 -8.84 -0.88
N GLY A 23 -2.62 -7.54 -0.66
CA GLY A 23 -1.95 -6.81 0.44
C GLY A 23 -2.53 -7.01 1.85
N SER A 24 -3.56 -7.84 2.04
CA SER A 24 -4.29 -7.92 3.33
C SER A 24 -4.59 -9.34 3.82
N ALA A 25 -4.12 -10.38 3.13
CA ALA A 25 -4.36 -11.77 3.53
C ALA A 25 -3.24 -12.68 3.02
N LEU A 26 -2.16 -12.78 3.78
CA LEU A 26 -1.28 -13.95 3.77
C LEU A 26 -0.75 -14.17 5.20
N LEU A 27 -1.70 -14.50 6.06
CA LEU A 27 -1.51 -15.19 7.33
C LEU A 27 -2.08 -16.61 7.13
N ILE A 28 -1.32 -17.52 6.54
CA ILE A 28 -1.50 -18.97 6.75
C ILE A 28 -0.12 -19.64 6.69
N THR A 29 0.35 -20.01 7.86
CA THR A 29 1.43 -20.96 8.11
C THR A 29 0.99 -22.37 7.66
N GLN A 30 1.82 -23.10 6.93
CA GLN A 30 1.80 -24.56 6.99
C GLN A 30 3.18 -25.08 7.33
N VAL A 31 3.32 -25.48 8.60
CA VAL A 31 4.26 -26.50 9.05
C VAL A 31 3.45 -27.80 9.12
N VAL A 32 3.72 -28.73 8.21
CA VAL A 32 3.60 -30.17 8.49
C VAL A 32 4.89 -30.82 8.00
N VAL A 33 5.59 -31.41 8.95
CA VAL A 33 6.83 -32.18 8.82
C VAL A 33 6.47 -33.67 8.73
N GLY A 34 7.21 -34.42 7.89
CA GLY A 34 7.33 -35.90 7.90
C GLY A 34 6.38 -36.61 6.91
N ILE A 35 6.79 -37.56 6.06
CA ILE A 35 7.84 -38.59 6.16
C ILE A 35 8.39 -38.95 4.75
N SER A 36 9.64 -39.41 4.78
CA SER A 36 10.60 -39.89 3.77
C SER A 36 10.18 -40.84 2.61
N LEU A 37 10.85 -40.58 1.47
CA LEU A 37 11.58 -41.45 0.51
C LEU A 37 11.66 -42.98 0.69
N ALA A 38 11.46 -43.75 -0.41
CA ALA A 38 12.35 -44.79 -1.00
C ALA A 38 11.63 -45.53 -2.17
N VAL A 39 12.01 -45.36 -3.45
CA VAL A 39 12.86 -46.23 -4.33
C VAL A 39 12.37 -47.68 -4.56
N GLY A 40 12.15 -48.06 -5.84
CA GLY A 40 12.28 -49.45 -6.32
C GLY A 40 11.30 -49.87 -7.43
N SER A 41 11.83 -50.09 -8.65
CA SER A 41 11.15 -50.55 -9.88
C SER A 41 11.03 -52.09 -9.96
N ASP A 42 9.95 -52.62 -10.56
CA ASP A 42 9.97 -53.64 -11.65
C ASP A 42 8.55 -53.99 -12.14
N GLU A 43 8.44 -54.35 -13.43
CA GLU A 43 7.23 -54.58 -14.25
C GLU A 43 6.86 -56.10 -14.34
N PRO A 44 5.89 -56.57 -15.18
CA PRO A 44 4.47 -56.83 -14.87
C PRO A 44 4.01 -58.31 -15.02
N ASP A 45 2.74 -58.61 -14.69
CA ASP A 45 1.86 -59.63 -15.33
C ASP A 45 0.46 -59.68 -14.64
N PRO A 46 -0.60 -60.32 -15.18
CA PRO A 46 -1.39 -59.91 -16.35
C PRO A 46 -2.89 -59.67 -16.01
N VAL A 47 -3.63 -59.26 -17.05
CA VAL A 47 -5.06 -58.88 -17.13
C VAL A 47 -6.05 -59.83 -16.43
N ALA A 48 -7.00 -59.27 -15.66
CA ALA A 48 -8.22 -59.94 -15.23
C ALA A 48 -9.47 -59.04 -15.41
N LEU A 49 -10.57 -59.69 -15.79
CA LEU A 49 -11.78 -59.16 -16.42
C LEU A 49 -12.72 -58.38 -15.46
N ILE A 50 -13.38 -57.37 -16.03
CA ILE A 50 -14.41 -56.51 -15.42
C ILE A 50 -15.75 -57.27 -15.30
N PRO A 51 -16.42 -57.31 -14.13
CA PRO A 51 -17.83 -57.64 -14.04
C PRO A 51 -18.75 -56.39 -14.23
N PRO A 52 -19.94 -56.55 -14.84
CA PRO A 52 -20.82 -55.44 -15.23
C PRO A 52 -21.54 -54.75 -14.05
N PRO A 53 -22.01 -53.50 -14.23
CA PRO A 53 -22.61 -52.71 -13.16
C PRO A 53 -24.03 -53.15 -12.80
N PRO A 54 -24.45 -53.01 -11.53
CA PRO A 54 -25.85 -53.17 -11.15
C PRO A 54 -26.71 -51.96 -11.57
N THR A 55 -27.95 -52.29 -11.91
CA THR A 55 -29.04 -51.50 -12.47
C THR A 55 -29.46 -50.29 -11.62
N MET A 56 -29.73 -49.16 -12.26
CA MET A 56 -30.26 -47.93 -11.66
C MET A 56 -31.68 -48.17 -11.08
N ASN A 57 -31.85 -47.89 -9.79
CA ASN A 57 -33.17 -47.67 -9.19
C ASN A 57 -33.44 -46.16 -9.12
N VAL A 58 -34.51 -45.73 -9.78
CA VAL A 58 -35.01 -44.35 -9.81
C VAL A 58 -35.69 -44.04 -8.47
N VAL A 59 -35.19 -43.02 -7.76
CA VAL A 59 -35.83 -42.42 -6.59
C VAL A 59 -36.38 -41.05 -7.02
N PRO A 60 -37.62 -40.67 -6.65
CA PRO A 60 -38.32 -39.53 -7.25
C PRO A 60 -37.80 -38.16 -6.80
N THR A 61 -37.87 -37.22 -7.73
CA THR A 61 -37.61 -35.77 -7.64
C THR A 61 -38.35 -35.11 -6.47
N PRO A 62 -37.68 -34.35 -5.58
CA PRO A 62 -38.38 -33.44 -4.69
C PRO A 62 -38.80 -32.17 -5.43
N GLU A 63 -40.07 -31.84 -5.23
CA GLU A 63 -40.83 -30.70 -5.75
C GLU A 63 -40.22 -29.36 -5.28
N VAL A 64 -39.92 -28.46 -6.24
CA VAL A 64 -39.35 -27.14 -5.96
C VAL A 64 -40.44 -26.23 -5.39
N VAL A 65 -40.43 -26.02 -4.08
CA VAL A 65 -41.25 -25.00 -3.42
C VAL A 65 -40.68 -23.62 -3.76
N ALA A 66 -41.52 -22.77 -4.38
CA ALA A 66 -41.18 -21.40 -4.76
C ALA A 66 -40.78 -20.56 -3.53
N ALA A 67 -39.53 -20.06 -3.52
CA ALA A 67 -39.03 -19.17 -2.48
C ALA A 67 -39.65 -17.77 -2.62
N THR A 68 -40.16 -17.24 -1.51
CA THR A 68 -40.66 -15.86 -1.39
C THR A 68 -39.50 -14.87 -1.56
N PRO A 69 -39.66 -13.71 -2.25
CA PRO A 69 -38.59 -12.74 -2.40
C PRO A 69 -38.22 -12.13 -1.03
N VAL A 70 -37.00 -12.38 -0.57
CA VAL A 70 -36.40 -11.67 0.57
C VAL A 70 -35.92 -10.31 0.07
N GLU A 71 -36.45 -9.24 0.63
CA GLU A 71 -36.02 -7.87 0.32
C GLU A 71 -34.52 -7.71 0.68
N PRO A 72 -33.68 -7.17 -0.23
CA PRO A 72 -32.25 -7.05 0.03
C PRO A 72 -32.00 -6.11 1.21
N PRO A 73 -31.03 -6.43 2.10
CA PRO A 73 -30.74 -5.58 3.24
C PRO A 73 -30.32 -4.18 2.77
N SER A 74 -30.93 -3.17 3.38
CA SER A 74 -30.61 -1.75 3.14
C SER A 74 -29.11 -1.51 3.36
N PRO A 75 -28.40 -0.85 2.41
CA PRO A 75 -26.95 -0.66 2.54
C PRO A 75 -26.65 0.23 3.75
N SER A 76 -26.02 -0.34 4.77
CA SER A 76 -25.45 0.43 5.87
C SER A 76 -24.46 1.47 5.30
N PRO A 77 -24.49 2.74 5.77
CA PRO A 77 -23.63 3.78 5.25
C PRO A 77 -22.16 3.36 5.40
N THR A 78 -21.48 3.20 4.27
CA THR A 78 -20.05 2.87 4.24
C THR A 78 -19.28 4.07 4.81
N PRO A 79 -18.36 3.89 5.77
CA PRO A 79 -17.61 5.00 6.33
C PRO A 79 -16.86 5.76 5.22
N THR A 80 -17.15 7.06 5.10
CA THR A 80 -16.46 7.95 4.18
C THR A 80 -15.15 8.39 4.82
N MET A 81 -14.05 8.34 4.08
CA MET A 81 -12.73 8.75 4.58
C MET A 81 -12.74 10.23 4.98
N GLU A 82 -12.40 10.51 6.24
CA GLU A 82 -12.38 11.87 6.78
C GLU A 82 -10.98 12.50 6.63
N VAL A 83 -10.92 13.65 5.96
CA VAL A 83 -9.69 14.43 5.78
C VAL A 83 -9.96 15.92 5.90
N LYS A 84 -9.29 16.59 6.84
CA LYS A 84 -9.17 18.05 6.84
C LYS A 84 -8.06 18.48 5.87
N ARG A 85 -8.48 18.94 4.69
CA ARG A 85 -7.60 19.26 3.56
C ARG A 85 -7.17 20.73 3.54
N ILE A 86 -5.92 20.98 3.16
CA ILE A 86 -5.49 22.31 2.72
C ILE A 86 -5.82 22.40 1.23
N PRO A 87 -6.66 23.35 0.78
CA PRO A 87 -7.12 23.42 -0.62
C PRO A 87 -5.97 23.69 -1.59
N GLU A 88 -6.21 23.35 -2.86
CA GLU A 88 -5.28 23.68 -3.94
C GLU A 88 -5.08 25.20 -4.04
N GLY A 89 -3.83 25.63 -4.22
CA GLY A 89 -3.46 27.04 -4.27
C GLY A 89 -3.17 27.67 -2.90
N GLU A 90 -3.64 27.07 -1.79
CA GLU A 90 -3.23 27.49 -0.45
C GLU A 90 -1.85 26.91 -0.11
N ILE A 91 -0.93 27.80 0.27
CA ILE A 91 0.45 27.45 0.57
C ILE A 91 0.66 27.46 2.08
N VAL A 92 0.79 26.27 2.66
CA VAL A 92 1.23 26.06 4.04
C VAL A 92 2.59 25.38 4.01
N ARG A 93 3.62 26.09 4.48
CA ARG A 93 4.99 25.58 4.39
C ARG A 93 5.23 24.44 5.37
N LEU A 94 5.95 23.43 4.90
CA LEU A 94 6.44 22.32 5.71
C LEU A 94 7.34 22.88 6.82
N LYS A 95 6.89 22.70 8.06
CA LYS A 95 7.67 23.05 9.24
C LYS A 95 8.96 22.24 9.27
N ARG A 96 10.02 22.84 9.81
CA ARG A 96 11.26 22.13 10.11
C ARG A 96 11.06 21.33 11.40
N PHE A 97 11.18 20.02 11.33
CA PHE A 97 11.17 19.17 12.51
C PHE A 97 12.53 19.25 13.21
N ALA A 98 12.52 19.27 14.54
CA ALA A 98 13.73 19.36 15.35
C ALA A 98 14.49 18.02 15.36
N GLY A 99 15.81 18.09 15.39
CA GLY A 99 16.71 16.93 15.39
C GLY A 99 17.55 16.81 14.12
N ALA A 100 18.55 15.93 14.16
CA ALA A 100 19.44 15.70 13.03
C ALA A 100 18.77 14.86 11.93
N GLY A 101 17.89 13.93 12.32
CA GLY A 101 17.41 12.85 11.46
C GLY A 101 18.47 11.75 11.30
N SER A 102 18.22 10.86 10.37
CA SER A 102 19.13 9.79 9.95
C SER A 102 20.30 10.36 9.12
N PRO A 103 21.49 9.73 9.16
CA PRO A 103 22.61 10.10 8.30
C PRO A 103 22.24 9.90 6.83
N VAL A 104 22.79 10.72 5.94
CA VAL A 104 22.72 10.48 4.49
C VAL A 104 23.90 9.62 4.10
N ILE A 105 23.62 8.46 3.50
CA ILE A 105 24.66 7.49 3.10
C ILE A 105 24.77 7.33 1.59
N GLY A 106 24.02 8.11 0.83
CA GLY A 106 24.07 8.09 -0.63
C GLY A 106 22.92 8.83 -1.29
N GLN A 107 22.68 8.46 -2.54
CA GLN A 107 21.61 8.99 -3.36
C GLN A 107 20.90 7.83 -4.07
N VAL A 108 19.58 7.79 -3.96
CA VAL A 108 18.75 6.87 -4.73
C VAL A 108 18.49 7.46 -6.11
N LYS A 109 18.88 6.74 -7.16
CA LYS A 109 18.54 7.04 -8.55
C LYS A 109 17.49 6.07 -9.04
N ASP A 110 16.24 6.51 -9.12
CA ASP A 110 15.11 5.71 -9.58
C ASP A 110 14.75 6.04 -11.03
N LYS A 111 15.24 5.23 -11.97
CA LYS A 111 14.96 5.40 -13.40
C LYS A 111 13.50 5.17 -13.76
N LYS A 112 12.78 4.29 -13.06
CA LYS A 112 11.38 3.95 -13.36
C LYS A 112 10.46 5.11 -12.95
N ALA A 113 10.62 5.61 -11.72
CA ALA A 113 9.93 6.80 -11.24
C ALA A 113 10.46 8.11 -11.86
N ARG A 114 11.65 8.07 -12.48
CA ARG A 114 12.40 9.25 -12.94
C ARG A 114 12.65 10.24 -11.80
N LEU A 115 13.08 9.74 -10.65
CA LEU A 115 13.38 10.54 -9.46
C LEU A 115 14.80 10.31 -8.95
N THR A 116 15.36 11.33 -8.32
CA THR A 116 16.53 11.21 -7.46
C THR A 116 16.24 11.84 -6.10
N PHE A 117 16.73 11.21 -5.03
CA PHE A 117 16.57 11.66 -3.65
C PHE A 117 17.67 11.06 -2.78
N VAL A 118 17.84 11.58 -1.56
CA VAL A 118 18.85 11.04 -0.62
C VAL A 118 18.53 9.61 -0.20
N GLU A 119 19.58 8.79 -0.07
CA GLU A 119 19.51 7.52 0.63
C GLU A 119 19.87 7.76 2.10
N LEU A 120 18.99 7.33 3.00
CA LEU A 120 19.18 7.48 4.44
C LEU A 120 19.84 6.21 4.99
N GLY A 121 20.68 6.38 6.00
CA GLY A 121 21.25 5.28 6.75
C GLY A 121 20.40 4.87 7.93
N ALA A 122 20.98 4.06 8.81
CA ALA A 122 20.29 3.47 9.95
C ALA A 122 19.40 4.51 10.69
N PRO A 123 18.15 4.15 11.04
CA PRO A 123 17.61 2.79 11.00
C PRO A 123 17.06 2.36 9.63
N TRP A 124 17.04 3.25 8.63
CA TRP A 124 16.56 2.90 7.30
C TRP A 124 17.41 1.79 6.68
N GLY A 125 16.74 0.75 6.15
CA GLY A 125 17.37 -0.22 5.28
C GLY A 125 17.85 0.42 3.98
N ARG A 126 18.83 -0.22 3.32
CA ARG A 126 19.33 0.20 1.99
C ARG A 126 18.19 0.24 0.97
N SER A 127 18.26 1.16 0.01
CA SER A 127 17.25 1.27 -1.03
C SER A 127 17.22 0.02 -1.92
N GLN A 128 16.13 -0.73 -1.87
CA GLN A 128 15.93 -1.93 -2.68
C GLN A 128 14.99 -1.65 -3.86
N SER A 129 15.13 -2.42 -4.95
CA SER A 129 14.09 -2.48 -5.99
C SER A 129 12.95 -3.38 -5.52
N LEU A 130 11.71 -2.92 -5.65
CA LEU A 130 10.54 -3.76 -5.37
C LEU A 130 10.24 -4.65 -6.59
N GLY A 131 10.99 -5.77 -6.65
CA GLY A 131 10.82 -6.82 -7.66
C GLY A 131 11.30 -8.21 -7.19
N THR A 132 11.77 -8.33 -5.94
CA THR A 132 12.34 -9.57 -5.39
C THR A 132 11.84 -9.92 -3.99
N GLY A 133 10.80 -9.23 -3.48
CA GLY A 133 10.16 -9.53 -2.19
C GLY A 133 8.74 -10.12 -2.37
N PRO A 134 8.11 -10.63 -1.30
CA PRO A 134 6.78 -11.24 -1.35
C PRO A 134 5.65 -10.26 -1.73
N ILE A 135 5.91 -8.95 -1.68
CA ILE A 135 4.99 -7.91 -2.16
C ILE A 135 5.47 -7.43 -3.53
N VAL A 136 4.91 -8.02 -4.58
CA VAL A 136 5.04 -7.57 -5.97
C VAL A 136 3.76 -6.85 -6.34
N ASP A 137 3.74 -5.52 -6.26
CA ASP A 137 2.57 -4.72 -6.67
C ASP A 137 2.76 -4.04 -8.03
N GLY A 138 3.93 -4.21 -8.66
CA GLY A 138 4.32 -3.60 -9.94
C GLY A 138 4.35 -2.06 -9.95
N THR A 139 3.90 -1.41 -8.89
CA THR A 139 3.59 0.01 -8.81
C THR A 139 4.78 0.77 -8.24
N TYR A 140 5.36 0.28 -7.13
CA TYR A 140 6.58 0.86 -6.60
C TYR A 140 7.83 0.48 -7.41
N SER A 141 8.89 1.28 -7.27
CA SER A 141 10.17 1.07 -7.93
C SER A 141 11.35 1.02 -6.98
N LYS A 142 11.39 1.87 -5.95
CA LYS A 142 12.39 1.81 -4.87
C LYS A 142 11.73 1.91 -3.50
N ARG A 143 12.31 1.23 -2.51
CA ARG A 143 11.91 1.30 -1.10
C ARG A 143 13.12 1.33 -0.17
N GLN A 144 13.07 2.19 0.84
CA GLN A 144 13.79 2.04 2.11
C GLN A 144 12.76 1.86 3.21
N THR A 145 12.96 0.89 4.10
CA THR A 145 11.99 0.57 5.15
C THR A 145 12.69 0.00 6.37
N PHE A 146 12.03 0.05 7.53
CA PHE A 146 12.40 -0.67 8.73
C PHE A 146 11.19 -0.85 9.66
N VAL A 147 11.23 -1.89 10.51
CA VAL A 147 10.19 -2.15 11.51
C VAL A 147 10.32 -1.14 12.64
N THR A 148 9.22 -0.46 12.95
CA THR A 148 9.10 0.54 14.01
C THR A 148 8.50 -0.02 15.30
N GLU A 149 7.62 -1.00 15.17
CA GLU A 149 7.06 -1.73 16.31
C GLU A 149 6.59 -3.10 15.85
N GLU A 150 6.73 -4.07 16.74
CA GLU A 150 6.06 -5.37 16.68
C GLU A 150 4.88 -5.34 17.66
N TYR A 151 3.74 -5.86 17.24
CA TYR A 151 2.50 -5.82 18.01
C TYR A 151 1.64 -7.05 17.77
N GLY A 152 0.55 -7.18 18.51
CA GLY A 152 -0.28 -8.37 18.56
C GLY A 152 0.10 -9.29 19.73
N PRO A 153 -0.78 -10.24 20.12
CA PRO A 153 -0.54 -11.13 21.26
C PRO A 153 0.74 -11.97 21.15
N ALA A 154 1.14 -12.30 19.92
CA ALA A 154 2.34 -13.08 19.61
C ALA A 154 3.48 -12.25 19.00
N LEU A 155 3.36 -10.92 18.96
CA LEU A 155 4.29 -10.01 18.26
C LEU A 155 4.54 -10.39 16.79
N ASP A 156 3.52 -10.98 16.15
CA ASP A 156 3.55 -11.48 14.78
C ASP A 156 3.18 -10.41 13.74
N ARG A 157 2.84 -9.20 14.19
CA ARG A 157 2.48 -8.06 13.33
C ARG A 157 3.54 -6.99 13.43
N GLN A 158 3.85 -6.38 12.30
CA GLN A 158 4.87 -5.35 12.19
C GLN A 158 4.26 -4.06 11.67
N TRP A 159 4.64 -2.95 12.28
CA TRP A 159 4.38 -1.60 11.77
C TRP A 159 5.69 -1.01 11.26
N TRP A 160 5.63 -0.26 10.17
CA TRP A 160 6.80 0.12 9.40
C TRP A 160 6.88 1.63 9.22
N ALA A 161 8.09 2.12 9.00
CA ALA A 161 8.33 3.39 8.33
C ALA A 161 8.84 3.10 6.93
N ASP A 162 8.32 3.81 5.93
CA ASP A 162 8.65 3.58 4.51
C ASP A 162 9.09 4.88 3.83
N ILE A 163 10.03 4.75 2.89
CA ILE A 163 10.32 5.71 1.82
C ILE A 163 10.17 4.96 0.50
N ASP A 164 9.12 5.27 -0.23
CA ASP A 164 8.80 4.64 -1.51
C ASP A 164 8.85 5.64 -2.65
N SER A 165 9.43 5.24 -3.78
CA SER A 165 9.24 5.95 -5.05
C SER A 165 8.53 5.09 -6.07
N GLN A 166 7.75 5.74 -6.93
CA GLN A 166 7.00 5.12 -8.00
C GLN A 166 6.78 6.08 -9.17
N ARG A 167 6.47 5.52 -10.34
CA ARG A 167 5.86 6.28 -11.42
C ARG A 167 4.35 6.25 -11.24
N HIS A 168 3.68 7.37 -11.42
CA HIS A 168 2.23 7.40 -11.43
C HIS A 168 1.68 6.45 -12.52
N THR A 169 0.60 5.73 -12.22
CA THR A 169 0.07 4.69 -13.10
C THR A 169 -0.60 5.28 -14.34
N ALA A 170 -1.29 6.41 -14.17
CA ALA A 170 -1.96 7.14 -15.24
C ALA A 170 -1.13 8.33 -15.74
N GLU A 171 -1.47 8.80 -16.94
CA GLU A 171 -1.06 10.13 -17.40
C GLU A 171 -1.89 11.20 -16.71
N LEU A 172 -1.31 12.38 -16.53
CA LEU A 172 -2.01 13.51 -15.96
C LEU A 172 -3.15 13.93 -16.91
N ALA A 173 -4.39 13.88 -16.45
CA ALA A 173 -5.51 14.30 -17.30
C ALA A 173 -5.49 15.83 -17.49
N PRO A 174 -6.09 16.35 -18.58
CA PRO A 174 -6.26 17.79 -18.74
C PRO A 174 -6.94 18.40 -17.51
N GLY A 175 -6.34 19.45 -16.97
CA GLY A 175 -6.83 20.15 -15.77
C GLY A 175 -6.48 19.49 -14.43
N GLU A 176 -5.83 18.33 -14.40
CA GLU A 176 -5.26 17.77 -13.16
C GLU A 176 -3.90 18.40 -12.87
N SER A 177 -3.63 18.68 -11.60
CA SER A 177 -2.36 19.25 -11.15
C SER A 177 -1.51 18.24 -10.38
N LEU A 178 -0.25 18.57 -10.13
CA LEU A 178 0.61 17.77 -9.25
C LEU A 178 0.12 17.81 -7.78
N TYR A 179 -0.60 18.85 -7.39
CA TYR A 179 -1.31 18.86 -6.11
C TYR A 179 -2.37 17.75 -6.07
N ASP A 180 -3.18 17.61 -7.12
CA ASP A 180 -4.21 16.56 -7.18
C ASP A 180 -3.61 15.16 -7.09
N ILE A 181 -2.50 14.92 -7.79
CA ILE A 181 -1.79 13.64 -7.72
C ILE A 181 -1.25 13.37 -6.32
N ALA A 182 -0.65 14.36 -5.66
CA ALA A 182 -0.15 14.20 -4.28
C ALA A 182 -1.31 13.92 -3.31
N ALA A 183 -2.40 14.66 -3.43
CA ALA A 183 -3.58 14.52 -2.57
C ALA A 183 -4.25 13.16 -2.76
N ALA A 184 -4.45 12.74 -4.01
CA ALA A 184 -5.03 11.45 -4.34
C ALA A 184 -4.15 10.28 -3.88
N THR A 185 -2.83 10.42 -3.97
CA THR A 185 -1.90 9.40 -3.47
C THR A 185 -2.03 9.26 -1.95
N LEU A 186 -2.09 10.36 -1.20
CA LEU A 186 -2.31 10.31 0.25
C LEU A 186 -3.65 9.69 0.62
N ASP A 187 -4.70 9.99 -0.14
CA ASP A 187 -6.04 9.40 0.04
C ASP A 187 -6.04 7.89 -0.20
N TYR A 188 -5.40 7.47 -1.28
CA TYR A 188 -5.21 6.05 -1.59
C TYR A 188 -4.43 5.36 -0.45
N LYS A 189 -3.31 5.95 0.00
CA LYS A 189 -2.52 5.41 1.11
C LYS A 189 -3.33 5.33 2.41
N GLN A 190 -4.02 6.41 2.79
CA GLN A 190 -4.87 6.45 3.99
C GLN A 190 -5.91 5.32 3.99
N SER A 191 -6.59 5.12 2.87
CA SER A 191 -7.65 4.12 2.75
C SER A 191 -7.16 2.67 2.66
N ARG A 192 -5.95 2.44 2.14
CA ARG A 192 -5.43 1.08 1.84
C ARG A 192 -4.35 0.59 2.79
N SER A 193 -3.57 1.50 3.37
CA SER A 193 -2.38 1.17 4.17
C SER A 193 -2.55 1.43 5.66
N PHE A 194 -3.64 2.10 6.07
CA PHE A 194 -3.90 2.44 7.47
C PHE A 194 -5.21 1.80 7.96
N PRO A 195 -5.39 1.65 9.28
CA PRO A 195 -6.60 1.07 9.85
C PRO A 195 -7.85 1.85 9.46
N SER A 196 -8.98 1.14 9.34
CA SER A 196 -10.29 1.79 9.17
C SER A 196 -10.54 2.79 10.29
N GLY A 197 -11.18 3.92 9.98
CA GLY A 197 -11.40 5.02 10.93
C GLY A 197 -10.21 5.97 11.10
N THR A 198 -9.13 5.80 10.34
CA THR A 198 -8.03 6.77 10.30
C THR A 198 -8.49 8.11 9.72
N VAL A 199 -8.27 9.19 10.47
CA VAL A 199 -8.60 10.57 10.09
C VAL A 199 -7.35 11.32 9.66
N GLY A 200 -7.42 12.03 8.53
CA GLY A 200 -6.31 12.79 7.97
C GLY A 200 -6.39 14.28 8.27
N VAL A 201 -5.26 14.92 8.57
CA VAL A 201 -5.15 16.39 8.62
C VAL A 201 -3.91 16.82 7.83
N ASP A 202 -4.11 17.57 6.75
CA ASP A 202 -2.99 18.15 6.01
C ASP A 202 -2.31 19.24 6.88
N LEU A 203 -1.01 19.10 7.10
CA LEU A 203 -0.16 19.99 7.90
C LEU A 203 0.69 20.92 7.04
N ALA A 204 0.94 20.54 5.79
CA ALA A 204 1.65 21.35 4.81
C ALA A 204 1.16 21.02 3.40
N SER A 205 1.15 22.03 2.54
CA SER A 205 0.85 21.94 1.12
C SER A 205 1.63 23.05 0.45
N GLN A 206 2.59 22.72 -0.40
CA GLN A 206 3.41 23.75 -1.05
C GLN A 206 4.03 23.27 -2.36
N PRO A 207 4.36 24.21 -3.26
CA PRO A 207 5.18 23.88 -4.41
C PRO A 207 6.60 23.49 -3.99
N ILE A 208 7.18 22.59 -4.77
CA ILE A 208 8.60 22.24 -4.78
C ILE A 208 9.13 22.36 -6.22
N LYS A 209 10.44 22.24 -6.44
CA LYS A 209 11.01 22.35 -7.79
C LYS A 209 10.41 21.29 -8.73
N ASN A 210 9.67 21.74 -9.75
CA ASN A 210 8.92 20.91 -10.69
C ASN A 210 7.89 19.99 -10.03
N GLY A 211 7.32 20.36 -8.88
CA GLY A 211 6.44 19.47 -8.14
C GLY A 211 5.57 20.14 -7.11
N TRP A 212 4.78 19.32 -6.44
CA TRP A 212 4.00 19.70 -5.26
C TRP A 212 4.19 18.67 -4.16
N VAL A 213 4.24 19.13 -2.91
CA VAL A 213 4.28 18.24 -1.73
C VAL A 213 3.09 18.53 -0.82
N ILE A 214 2.49 17.46 -0.30
CA ILE A 214 1.53 17.52 0.81
C ILE A 214 2.07 16.66 1.94
N VAL A 215 1.99 17.18 3.17
CA VAL A 215 2.29 16.44 4.39
C VAL A 215 1.02 16.33 5.20
N ARG A 216 0.64 15.10 5.56
CA ARG A 216 -0.56 14.75 6.31
C ARG A 216 -0.21 14.03 7.58
N GLN A 217 -0.83 14.47 8.67
CA GLN A 217 -0.91 13.69 9.89
C GLN A 217 -2.09 12.72 9.77
N MET A 218 -1.83 11.42 9.84
CA MET A 218 -2.87 10.40 9.97
C MET A 218 -3.07 10.11 11.45
N ARG A 219 -4.29 10.26 11.95
CA ARG A 219 -4.68 9.88 13.32
C ARG A 219 -5.42 8.57 13.25
N MET A 220 -4.79 7.53 13.77
CA MET A 220 -5.34 6.18 13.76
C MET A 220 -6.19 5.94 15.01
N PRO A 221 -7.24 5.11 14.92
CA PRO A 221 -7.94 4.65 16.11
C PRO A 221 -7.02 3.79 16.98
N GLU A 222 -7.49 3.53 18.20
CA GLU A 222 -6.87 2.55 19.08
C GLU A 222 -6.79 1.19 18.40
N SER A 223 -5.77 0.43 18.78
CA SER A 223 -5.58 -0.91 18.25
C SER A 223 -5.90 -1.93 19.33
N ASP A 224 -6.90 -2.77 19.06
CA ASP A 224 -7.23 -3.92 19.92
C ASP A 224 -6.08 -4.95 20.00
N ALA A 225 -5.18 -4.90 19.02
CA ALA A 225 -3.97 -5.74 18.97
C ALA A 225 -2.76 -5.09 19.67
N GLY A 226 -2.93 -3.94 20.32
CA GLY A 226 -1.87 -3.30 21.11
C GLY A 226 -0.82 -2.53 20.30
N ARG A 227 -1.10 -2.15 19.04
CA ARG A 227 -0.24 -1.21 18.29
C ARG A 227 -0.13 0.10 19.09
N LYS A 228 1.09 0.56 19.34
CA LYS A 228 1.36 1.78 20.12
C LYS A 228 1.24 3.03 19.26
N SER A 229 1.58 2.95 17.97
CA SER A 229 1.43 4.10 17.07
C SER A 229 -0.02 4.52 16.91
N ARG A 230 -0.27 5.80 17.16
CA ARG A 230 -1.60 6.44 16.99
C ARG A 230 -1.56 7.58 16.00
N ILE A 231 -0.37 8.08 15.69
CA ILE A 231 -0.15 9.12 14.71
C ILE A 231 0.91 8.67 13.71
N GLU A 232 0.61 8.84 12.44
CA GLU A 232 1.58 8.72 11.36
C GLU A 232 1.80 10.08 10.72
N LEU A 233 3.04 10.47 10.46
CA LEU A 233 3.35 11.62 9.63
C LEU A 233 3.76 11.14 8.24
N SER A 234 2.91 11.45 7.26
CA SER A 234 3.00 10.95 5.88
C SER A 234 3.18 12.13 4.93
N ALA A 235 4.16 12.07 4.03
CA ALA A 235 4.40 13.09 3.03
C ALA A 235 4.47 12.49 1.63
N VAL A 236 3.76 13.10 0.68
CA VAL A 236 3.83 12.75 -0.74
C VAL A 236 4.32 13.95 -1.53
N ALA A 237 5.36 13.73 -2.34
CA ALA A 237 5.79 14.65 -3.38
C ALA A 237 5.46 14.07 -4.76
N ALA A 238 4.69 14.82 -5.55
CA ALA A 238 4.44 14.52 -6.96
C ALA A 238 5.25 15.49 -7.83
N LEU A 239 6.03 14.96 -8.78
CA LEU A 239 6.94 15.74 -9.61
C LEU A 239 6.63 15.52 -11.09
N ASN A 240 6.69 16.61 -11.85
CA ASN A 240 6.80 16.55 -13.30
C ASN A 240 8.21 16.06 -13.67
N THR A 241 8.26 14.93 -14.36
CA THR A 241 9.50 14.24 -14.74
C THR A 241 9.93 14.51 -16.19
N GLY A 242 9.22 15.40 -16.90
CA GLY A 242 9.34 15.60 -18.34
C GLY A 242 8.66 14.52 -19.17
N THR A 243 7.85 13.66 -18.55
CA THR A 243 7.02 12.64 -19.22
C THR A 243 5.56 12.78 -18.82
N ALA A 244 4.66 12.15 -19.57
CA ALA A 244 3.22 12.22 -19.31
C ALA A 244 2.79 11.69 -17.93
N ARG A 245 3.61 10.83 -17.30
CA ARG A 245 3.34 10.25 -15.98
C ARG A 245 4.24 10.87 -14.91
N PRO A 246 3.66 11.53 -13.89
CA PRO A 246 4.44 12.09 -12.78
C PRO A 246 5.26 11.03 -12.03
N GLY A 247 6.37 11.46 -11.46
CA GLY A 247 7.10 10.69 -10.45
C GLY A 247 6.53 10.99 -9.07
N ILE A 248 6.39 9.97 -8.23
CA ILE A 248 5.84 10.09 -6.89
C ILE A 248 6.88 9.58 -5.89
N LEU A 249 7.11 10.35 -4.83
CA LEU A 249 7.87 9.95 -3.65
C LEU A 249 6.95 10.03 -2.44
N TRP A 250 6.92 8.97 -1.63
CA TRP A 250 6.15 8.87 -0.40
C TRP A 250 7.11 8.56 0.75
N ILE A 251 6.97 9.26 1.88
CA ILE A 251 7.63 8.91 3.14
C ILE A 251 6.60 8.89 4.26
N THR A 252 6.68 7.90 5.14
CA THR A 252 5.79 7.76 6.30
C THR A 252 6.59 7.38 7.54
N ILE A 253 6.31 8.03 8.67
CA ILE A 253 6.98 7.78 9.94
C ILE A 253 5.97 7.84 11.11
N PRO A 254 5.83 6.77 11.90
CA PRO A 254 4.95 6.76 13.07
C PRO A 254 5.48 7.62 14.21
N ASP A 255 4.60 8.02 15.12
CA ASP A 255 4.92 8.82 16.30
C ASP A 255 5.80 8.09 17.31
N THR A 256 5.74 6.75 17.38
CA THR A 256 6.72 5.92 18.10
C THR A 256 8.17 6.17 17.64
N HIS A 257 8.34 6.71 16.43
CA HIS A 257 9.61 7.06 15.81
C HIS A 257 9.73 8.55 15.47
N LYS A 258 8.99 9.41 16.18
CA LYS A 258 8.97 10.87 15.97
C LYS A 258 10.34 11.56 15.92
N ARG A 259 11.36 10.99 16.57
CA ARG A 259 12.76 11.46 16.48
C ARG A 259 13.29 11.50 15.02
N LEU A 260 12.68 10.73 14.12
CA LEU A 260 13.03 10.64 12.70
C LEU A 260 12.17 11.55 11.80
N TRP A 261 11.20 12.31 12.33
CA TRP A 261 10.45 13.27 11.50
C TRP A 261 11.31 14.28 10.73
N PRO A 262 12.52 14.70 11.18
CA PRO A 262 13.45 15.48 10.35
C PRO A 262 13.83 14.82 9.02
N ASP A 263 13.70 13.49 8.90
CA ASP A 263 13.96 12.76 7.66
C ASP A 263 12.96 13.15 6.57
N ILE A 264 11.72 13.49 6.94
CA ILE A 264 10.73 14.03 6.00
C ILE A 264 11.25 15.33 5.39
N ASN A 265 11.78 16.26 6.20
CA ASN A 265 12.38 17.48 5.65
C ASN A 265 13.53 17.15 4.71
N ARG A 266 14.40 16.21 5.07
CA ARG A 266 15.60 15.86 4.28
C ARG A 266 15.24 15.21 2.95
N VAL A 267 14.34 14.24 2.97
CA VAL A 267 13.86 13.53 1.78
C VAL A 267 13.14 14.49 0.83
N ILE A 268 12.17 15.27 1.35
CA ILE A 268 11.44 16.26 0.54
C ILE A 268 12.36 17.37 0.01
N ALA A 269 13.34 17.84 0.80
CA ALA A 269 14.29 18.84 0.32
C ALA A 269 15.23 18.29 -0.78
N SER A 270 15.48 16.97 -0.79
CA SER A 270 16.39 16.33 -1.74
C SER A 270 15.73 15.88 -3.05
N VAL A 271 14.42 15.64 -3.07
CA VAL A 271 13.77 15.01 -4.23
C VAL A 271 13.84 15.90 -5.47
N ARG A 272 14.28 15.32 -6.59
CA ARG A 272 14.31 15.99 -7.91
C ARG A 272 13.86 15.02 -8.99
N ALA A 273 13.31 15.57 -10.07
CA ALA A 273 13.09 14.82 -11.30
C ALA A 273 14.43 14.48 -11.99
N LEU A 274 14.57 13.23 -12.44
CA LEU A 274 15.58 12.83 -13.42
C LEU A 274 15.13 13.33 -14.79
N ARG A 275 15.68 14.46 -15.20
CA ARG A 275 15.46 14.97 -16.56
C ARG A 275 16.22 14.08 -17.58
N PRO A 276 15.71 13.98 -18.82
CA PRO A 276 16.41 13.28 -19.90
C PRO A 276 17.82 13.81 -20.07
#